data_AF-A0A0D5YWC0-F1
#
_entry.id   AF-A0A0D5YWC0-F1
#
_cell.length_a   1.000
_cell.length_b   1.000
_cell.length_c   1.000
_cell.angle_alpha   90.00
_cell.angle_beta   90.00
_cell.angle_gamma   90.00
#
_symmetry.space_group_name_H-M   'P 1'
#
loop_
_entity.id
_entity.type
_entity.pdbx_description
1 polymer ?
#
loop_
_entity_poly.entity_id
_entity_poly.type
_entity_poly.pdbx_seq_one_letter_code
_entity_poly.pdbx_strand_id
1 'polypeptide(L)'
;MGNINKNKAFFNFGLPVVLALFAVGALYKMHMLPFLDSMLNENNSRLSKVFLLSQVNYHHEFFPFSRRPLTTFLINAFADFFGAEKGTAFVCVNFSLLFVAGILLYLLSSHLGQNVKKSLINMTVFYGSFSVCFAFFPPIFSYDEPLQYSLVFAGMLFFFKKGWWQYVVLFTLAAISKESTVLLVFGLLPLAKHSSPKQQLSLKNVFRIVLPVVLFGIYLTLFSWYTNAWNALGTEISQRTSCLAQNFGTPKKILETVFSFFLALSPFLYLVLAKYKTHSKSPFLKGFMLVLALNSVIVMVAALARESRLFALPLLLLWPVLSKLFYPDIKMLFNKKNWRFVFENPSRRMIYFGLTILNIALCYAYHQLGFGIDNLFAAYLLVALQIMLSHFCMLQFLPPRYVTEASPKTLAQK
;
A
#
# COMPACT_ATOMS: atom_id res chain seq x y z
N MET A 1 -24.84 -5.23 -10.88
CA MET A 1 -24.06 -6.08 -9.97
C MET A 1 -24.72 -7.45 -10.00
N GLY A 2 -24.14 -8.39 -10.73
CA GLY A 2 -24.74 -9.70 -10.96
C GLY A 2 -24.85 -10.51 -9.67
N ASN A 3 -25.82 -11.42 -9.63
CA ASN A 3 -26.02 -12.40 -8.56
C ASN A 3 -24.76 -13.26 -8.42
N ILE A 4 -23.77 -12.78 -7.67
CA ILE A 4 -22.59 -13.56 -7.30
C ILE A 4 -23.13 -14.72 -6.49
N ASN A 5 -22.95 -15.93 -7.00
CA ASN A 5 -23.36 -17.17 -6.37
C ASN A 5 -22.67 -17.29 -5.00
N LYS A 6 -23.32 -16.78 -3.95
CA LYS A 6 -22.77 -16.59 -2.59
C LYS A 6 -22.14 -17.88 -2.05
N ASN A 7 -22.66 -19.03 -2.49
CA ASN A 7 -22.22 -20.35 -2.08
C ASN A 7 -20.81 -20.72 -2.61
N LYS A 8 -20.38 -20.21 -3.78
CA LYS A 8 -19.03 -20.49 -4.31
C LYS A 8 -17.92 -19.66 -3.66
N ALA A 9 -18.26 -18.50 -3.10
CA ALA A 9 -17.29 -17.63 -2.43
C ALA A 9 -16.91 -18.16 -1.05
N PHE A 10 -17.89 -18.72 -0.31
CA PHE A 10 -17.67 -19.26 1.03
C PHE A 10 -16.84 -20.55 1.02
N PHE A 11 -17.09 -21.46 0.06
CA PHE A 11 -16.36 -22.72 -0.06
C PHE A 11 -14.86 -22.58 -0.44
N ASN A 12 -14.44 -21.40 -0.94
CA ASN A 12 -13.04 -21.13 -1.30
C ASN A 12 -12.31 -20.24 -0.29
N PHE A 13 -12.83 -20.08 0.93
CA PHE A 13 -12.22 -19.19 1.93
C PHE A 13 -10.89 -19.73 2.49
N GLY A 14 -10.63 -21.04 2.40
CA GLY A 14 -9.39 -21.65 2.90
C GLY A 14 -8.13 -21.14 2.18
N LEU A 15 -8.16 -20.99 0.85
CA LEU A 15 -6.98 -20.61 0.08
C LEU A 15 -6.46 -19.18 0.38
N PRO A 16 -7.32 -18.15 0.47
CA PRO A 16 -6.93 -16.82 0.97
C PRO A 16 -6.33 -16.85 2.37
N VAL A 17 -6.88 -17.65 3.29
CA VAL A 17 -6.36 -17.79 4.66
C VAL A 17 -4.95 -18.38 4.65
N VAL A 18 -4.74 -19.48 3.90
CA VAL A 18 -3.41 -20.11 3.75
C VAL A 18 -2.41 -19.13 3.14
N LEU A 19 -2.79 -18.39 2.09
CA LEU A 19 -1.92 -17.40 1.47
C LEU A 19 -1.55 -16.27 2.43
N ALA A 20 -2.53 -15.75 3.20
CA ALA A 20 -2.29 -14.69 4.16
C ALA A 20 -1.39 -15.16 5.32
N LEU A 21 -1.63 -16.35 5.87
CA LEU A 21 -0.75 -16.94 6.90
C LEU A 21 0.67 -17.14 6.39
N PHE A 22 0.82 -17.69 5.17
CA PHE A 22 2.14 -17.88 4.56
C PHE A 22 2.85 -16.55 4.34
N ALA A 23 2.17 -15.54 3.78
CA ALA A 23 2.76 -14.23 3.51
C ALA A 23 3.16 -13.51 4.81
N VAL A 24 2.28 -13.47 5.80
CA VAL A 24 2.55 -12.85 7.11
C VAL A 24 3.69 -13.58 7.84
N GLY A 25 3.72 -14.91 7.81
CA GLY A 25 4.83 -15.71 8.35
C GLY A 25 6.16 -15.47 7.62
N ALA A 26 6.13 -15.34 6.29
CA ALA A 26 7.32 -15.01 5.50
C ALA A 26 7.84 -13.60 5.81
N LEU A 27 6.93 -12.62 5.94
CA LEU A 27 7.27 -11.26 6.35
C LEU A 27 7.87 -11.24 7.76
N TYR A 28 7.29 -11.98 8.71
CA TYR A 28 7.82 -12.08 10.07
C TYR A 28 9.23 -12.67 10.05
N LYS A 29 9.42 -13.79 9.36
CA LYS A 29 10.73 -14.44 9.22
C LYS A 29 11.76 -13.52 8.60
N MET A 30 11.39 -12.75 7.58
CA MET A 30 12.28 -11.78 6.93
C MET A 30 12.76 -10.69 7.92
N HIS A 31 11.86 -10.13 8.73
CA HIS A 31 12.24 -9.11 9.73
C HIS A 31 13.02 -9.70 10.92
N MET A 32 12.97 -11.01 11.15
CA MET A 32 13.74 -11.68 12.20
C MET A 32 15.11 -12.22 11.73
N LEU A 33 15.52 -11.95 10.48
CA LEU A 33 16.82 -12.40 9.98
C LEU A 33 17.96 -11.67 10.72
N PRO A 34 18.96 -12.39 11.26
CA PRO A 34 19.92 -11.82 12.20
C PRO A 34 20.94 -10.85 11.57
N PHE A 35 20.99 -10.77 10.25
CA PHE A 35 21.90 -9.88 9.51
C PHE A 35 21.20 -8.61 9.00
N LEU A 36 19.93 -8.43 9.36
CA LEU A 36 19.14 -7.27 8.96
C LEU A 36 18.74 -6.48 10.20
N ASP A 37 18.86 -5.17 10.12
CA ASP A 37 18.39 -4.28 11.18
C ASP A 37 16.89 -3.99 10.98
N SER A 38 16.04 -4.57 11.83
CA SER A 38 14.62 -4.24 11.87
C SER A 38 14.19 -3.82 13.26
N MET A 39 13.05 -3.13 13.33
CA MET A 39 12.38 -2.79 14.59
C MET A 39 12.11 -4.01 15.47
N LEU A 40 12.01 -5.21 14.89
CA LEU A 40 11.72 -6.43 15.65
C LEU A 40 12.95 -7.02 16.30
N ASN A 41 14.13 -6.89 15.71
CA ASN A 41 15.29 -7.68 16.08
C ASN A 41 16.58 -6.88 16.33
N GLU A 42 16.69 -5.62 15.91
CA GLU A 42 17.87 -4.77 16.07
C GLU A 42 19.19 -5.47 15.69
N ASN A 43 19.22 -6.11 14.51
CA ASN A 43 20.37 -6.88 14.03
C ASN A 43 20.77 -8.06 14.95
N ASN A 44 19.79 -8.66 15.61
CA ASN A 44 19.94 -9.85 16.47
C ASN A 44 19.02 -10.98 15.98
N SER A 45 19.20 -12.18 16.54
CA SER A 45 18.37 -13.36 16.30
C SER A 45 17.12 -13.45 17.20
N ARG A 46 16.97 -12.50 18.12
CA ARG A 46 15.91 -12.48 19.15
C ARG A 46 15.08 -11.22 19.02
N LEU A 47 13.85 -11.30 19.52
CA LEU A 47 12.95 -10.16 19.58
C LEU A 47 13.54 -9.08 20.50
N SER A 48 13.71 -7.85 20.00
CA SER A 48 14.17 -6.74 20.83
C SER A 48 13.04 -6.22 21.71
N LYS A 49 12.98 -6.76 22.92
CA LYS A 49 11.96 -6.39 23.90
C LYS A 49 12.08 -4.94 24.36
N VAL A 50 13.32 -4.47 24.57
CA VAL A 50 13.59 -3.12 25.07
C VAL A 50 13.26 -2.07 24.02
N PHE A 51 13.65 -2.29 22.77
CA PHE A 51 13.35 -1.37 21.69
C PHE A 51 11.86 -1.34 21.36
N LEU A 52 11.20 -2.50 21.27
CA LEU A 52 9.76 -2.50 21.02
C LEU A 52 8.97 -1.80 22.14
N LEU A 53 9.39 -1.96 23.40
CA LEU A 53 8.81 -1.21 24.51
C LEU A 53 9.05 0.30 24.36
N SER A 54 10.26 0.72 23.98
CA SER A 54 10.56 2.14 23.78
C SER A 54 9.73 2.73 22.64
N GLN A 55 9.49 1.97 21.57
CA GLN A 55 8.62 2.40 20.46
C GLN A 55 7.15 2.55 20.89
N VAL A 56 6.63 1.61 21.70
CA VAL A 56 5.28 1.72 22.26
C VAL A 56 5.16 2.93 23.19
N ASN A 57 6.17 3.19 24.03
CA ASN A 57 6.18 4.36 24.92
C ASN A 57 6.33 5.67 24.14
N TYR A 58 7.13 5.68 23.09
CA TYR A 58 7.30 6.83 22.20
C TYR A 58 5.97 7.26 21.56
N HIS A 59 5.08 6.30 21.26
CA HIS A 59 3.72 6.58 20.80
C HIS A 59 2.83 7.26 21.86
N HIS A 60 3.13 7.14 23.14
CA HIS A 60 2.44 7.87 24.21
C HIS A 60 3.05 9.26 24.45
N GLU A 61 4.37 9.37 24.34
CA GLU A 61 5.12 10.58 24.70
C GLU A 61 5.14 11.62 23.57
N PHE A 62 5.24 11.18 22.32
CA PHE A 62 5.39 12.09 21.19
C PHE A 62 4.03 12.51 20.61
N PHE A 63 3.76 13.82 20.64
CA PHE A 63 2.44 14.39 20.32
C PHE A 63 1.82 13.94 18.98
N PRO A 64 2.58 13.89 17.85
CA PRO A 64 2.05 13.37 16.59
C PRO A 64 1.54 11.92 16.64
N PHE A 65 2.07 11.10 17.54
CA PHE A 65 1.68 9.70 17.71
C PHE A 65 0.64 9.50 18.80
N SER A 66 0.66 10.30 19.87
CA SER A 66 -0.28 10.15 20.99
C SER A 66 -1.74 10.41 20.60
N ARG A 67 -1.98 11.19 19.54
CA ARG A 67 -3.32 11.36 18.93
C ARG A 67 -3.82 10.15 18.14
N ARG A 68 -3.03 9.09 18.00
CA ARG A 68 -3.36 7.81 17.32
C ARG A 68 -3.44 6.66 18.33
N PRO A 69 -4.40 6.68 19.26
CA PRO A 69 -4.38 5.77 20.40
C PRO A 69 -4.74 4.33 20.04
N LEU A 70 -5.34 4.09 18.87
CA LEU A 70 -6.01 2.81 18.57
C LEU A 70 -5.05 1.62 18.51
N THR A 71 -3.93 1.74 17.79
CA THR A 71 -2.95 0.65 17.69
C THR A 71 -2.34 0.34 19.05
N THR A 72 -1.93 1.38 19.78
CA THR A 72 -1.33 1.25 21.12
C THR A 72 -2.33 0.69 22.14
N PHE A 73 -3.60 1.09 22.06
CA PHE A 73 -4.68 0.50 22.85
C PHE A 73 -4.81 -1.00 22.58
N LEU A 74 -4.81 -1.44 21.32
CA LEU A 74 -4.87 -2.86 20.99
C LEU A 74 -3.67 -3.65 21.53
N ILE A 75 -2.47 -3.06 21.48
CA ILE A 75 -1.24 -3.68 22.00
C ILE A 75 -1.30 -3.82 23.52
N ASN A 76 -1.66 -2.75 24.24
CA ASN A 76 -1.79 -2.79 25.69
C ASN A 76 -2.91 -3.75 26.12
N ALA A 77 -4.08 -3.69 25.49
CA ALA A 77 -5.18 -4.59 25.79
C ALA A 77 -4.82 -6.06 25.56
N PHE A 78 -4.06 -6.37 24.49
CA PHE A 78 -3.56 -7.72 24.25
C PHE A 78 -2.55 -8.15 25.32
N ALA A 79 -1.61 -7.26 25.69
CA ALA A 79 -0.62 -7.52 26.73
C ALA A 79 -1.30 -7.81 28.08
N ASP A 80 -2.25 -6.97 28.48
CA ASP A 80 -2.97 -7.09 29.75
C ASP A 80 -3.86 -8.33 29.79
N PHE A 81 -4.58 -8.62 28.70
CA PHE A 81 -5.51 -9.75 28.64
C PHE A 81 -4.79 -11.11 28.64
N PHE A 82 -3.66 -11.23 27.94
CA PHE A 82 -2.92 -12.48 27.84
C PHE A 82 -1.73 -12.58 28.82
N GLY A 83 -1.47 -11.55 29.63
CA GLY A 83 -0.27 -11.45 30.45
C GLY A 83 1.02 -11.47 29.63
N ALA A 84 0.96 -11.00 28.38
CA ALA A 84 2.08 -11.01 27.45
C ALA A 84 2.95 -9.75 27.62
N GLU A 85 4.25 -9.88 27.39
CA GLU A 85 5.12 -8.71 27.32
C GLU A 85 4.73 -7.80 26.15
N LYS A 86 4.82 -6.48 26.34
CA LYS A 86 4.42 -5.47 25.34
C LYS A 86 5.08 -5.65 23.97
N GLY A 87 6.37 -6.04 23.92
CA GLY A 87 7.05 -6.32 22.64
C GLY A 87 6.46 -7.52 21.89
N THR A 88 6.07 -8.57 22.62
CA THR A 88 5.38 -9.73 22.03
C THR A 88 3.98 -9.35 21.57
N ALA A 89 3.25 -8.58 22.40
CA ALA A 89 1.94 -8.05 22.04
C ALA A 89 1.99 -7.17 20.77
N PHE A 90 3.02 -6.32 20.65
CA PHE A 90 3.27 -5.51 19.45
C PHE A 90 3.33 -6.36 18.18
N VAL A 91 4.14 -7.42 18.19
CA VAL A 91 4.28 -8.33 17.04
C VAL A 91 2.95 -9.05 16.77
N CYS A 92 2.35 -9.67 17.79
CA CYS A 92 1.12 -10.42 17.63
C CYS A 92 -0.01 -9.55 17.04
N VAL A 93 -0.20 -8.35 17.56
CA VAL A 93 -1.24 -7.42 17.08
C VAL A 93 -0.95 -6.98 15.64
N ASN A 94 0.26 -6.49 15.34
CA ASN A 94 0.57 -5.98 14.01
C ASN A 94 0.51 -7.05 12.91
N PHE A 95 1.06 -8.24 13.15
CA PHE A 95 1.03 -9.32 12.17
C PHE A 95 -0.38 -9.92 12.03
N SER A 96 -1.19 -9.94 13.10
CA SER A 96 -2.62 -10.30 13.02
C SER A 96 -3.41 -9.28 12.20
N LEU A 97 -3.14 -7.99 12.36
CA LEU A 97 -3.76 -6.94 11.56
C LEU A 97 -3.34 -7.01 10.09
N LEU A 98 -2.07 -7.32 9.78
CA LEU A 98 -1.65 -7.58 8.39
C LEU A 98 -2.39 -8.77 7.79
N PHE A 99 -2.55 -9.85 8.55
CA PHE A 99 -3.36 -11.01 8.13
C PHE A 99 -4.80 -10.59 7.81
N VAL A 100 -5.45 -9.86 8.72
CA VAL A 100 -6.82 -9.34 8.54
C VAL A 100 -6.91 -8.42 7.33
N ALA A 101 -5.93 -7.53 7.11
CA ALA A 101 -5.88 -6.64 5.95
C ALA A 101 -5.86 -7.43 4.63
N GLY A 102 -5.05 -8.49 4.53
CA GLY A 102 -5.02 -9.34 3.34
C GLY A 102 -6.34 -10.06 3.08
N ILE A 103 -7.00 -10.58 4.13
CA ILE A 103 -8.32 -11.20 4.00
C ILE A 103 -9.38 -10.19 3.57
N LEU A 104 -9.39 -9.00 4.17
CA LEU A 104 -10.32 -7.93 3.80
C LEU A 104 -10.10 -7.46 2.36
N LEU A 105 -8.85 -7.38 1.90
CA LEU A 105 -8.52 -7.08 0.51
C LEU A 105 -9.06 -8.14 -0.46
N TYR A 106 -8.97 -9.42 -0.10
CA TYR A 106 -9.58 -10.51 -0.88
C TYR A 106 -11.10 -10.38 -0.95
N LEU A 107 -11.75 -10.15 0.19
CA LEU A 107 -13.19 -10.00 0.28
C LEU A 107 -13.66 -8.79 -0.53
N LEU A 108 -12.94 -7.66 -0.43
CA LEU A 108 -13.19 -6.46 -1.22
C LEU A 108 -13.02 -6.72 -2.71
N SER A 109 -11.91 -7.33 -3.13
CA SER A 109 -11.66 -7.68 -4.54
C SER A 109 -12.77 -8.56 -5.12
N SER A 110 -13.20 -9.56 -4.35
CA SER A 110 -14.26 -10.50 -4.72
C SER A 110 -15.62 -9.82 -4.77
N HIS A 111 -15.91 -8.91 -3.83
CA HIS A 111 -17.13 -8.09 -3.86
C HIS A 111 -17.19 -7.15 -5.07
N LEU A 112 -16.03 -6.69 -5.56
CA LEU A 112 -15.88 -5.93 -6.80
C LEU A 112 -15.99 -6.79 -8.09
N GLY A 113 -16.43 -8.04 -7.94
CA GLY A 113 -16.76 -8.96 -9.02
C GLY A 113 -15.56 -9.70 -9.62
N GLN A 114 -14.43 -9.75 -8.91
CA GLN A 114 -13.28 -10.55 -9.35
C GLN A 114 -13.45 -12.02 -8.96
N ASN A 115 -12.87 -12.91 -9.76
CA ASN A 115 -12.79 -14.32 -9.42
C ASN A 115 -11.67 -14.57 -8.40
N VAL A 116 -11.69 -15.76 -7.78
CA VAL A 116 -10.73 -16.17 -6.73
C VAL A 116 -9.30 -15.92 -7.16
N LYS A 117 -8.90 -16.36 -8.37
CA LYS A 117 -7.53 -16.17 -8.88
C LYS A 117 -7.10 -14.70 -8.91
N LYS A 118 -7.93 -13.81 -9.44
CA LYS A 118 -7.64 -12.37 -9.51
C LYS A 118 -7.56 -11.74 -8.12
N SER A 119 -8.49 -12.09 -7.23
CA SER A 119 -8.44 -11.63 -5.84
C SER A 119 -7.18 -12.11 -5.10
N LEU A 120 -6.74 -13.34 -5.32
CA LEU A 120 -5.48 -13.86 -4.75
C LEU A 120 -4.25 -13.12 -5.31
N ILE A 121 -4.22 -12.82 -6.61
CA ILE A 121 -3.14 -12.02 -7.20
C ILE A 121 -3.08 -10.63 -6.54
N ASN A 122 -4.23 -9.99 -6.30
CA ASN A 122 -4.26 -8.71 -5.59
C ASN A 122 -3.68 -8.82 -4.17
N MET A 123 -4.00 -9.90 -3.44
CA MET A 123 -3.39 -10.16 -2.12
C MET A 123 -1.87 -10.35 -2.21
N THR A 124 -1.40 -11.15 -3.16
CA THR A 124 0.04 -11.39 -3.35
C THR A 124 0.77 -10.09 -3.66
N VAL A 125 0.20 -9.22 -4.51
CA VAL A 125 0.80 -7.93 -4.83
C VAL A 125 0.75 -6.97 -3.63
N PHE A 126 -0.30 -7.00 -2.81
CA PHE A 126 -0.34 -6.23 -1.57
C PHE A 126 0.79 -6.63 -0.62
N TYR A 127 0.93 -7.93 -0.31
CA TYR A 127 2.01 -8.39 0.57
C TYR A 127 3.41 -8.21 -0.02
N GLY A 128 3.54 -8.30 -1.34
CA GLY A 128 4.80 -8.05 -2.06
C GLY A 128 5.10 -6.58 -2.31
N SER A 129 4.26 -5.65 -1.87
CA SER A 129 4.50 -4.21 -2.06
C SER A 129 5.51 -3.68 -1.06
N PHE A 130 6.30 -2.68 -1.47
CA PHE A 130 7.41 -2.13 -0.67
C PHE A 130 6.99 -1.74 0.74
N SER A 131 5.87 -1.03 0.88
CA SER A 131 5.35 -0.57 2.16
C SER A 131 4.95 -1.69 3.13
N VAL A 132 4.62 -2.87 2.61
CA VAL A 132 4.23 -4.03 3.41
C VAL A 132 5.44 -4.92 3.69
N CYS A 133 6.25 -5.18 2.66
CA CYS A 133 7.51 -5.92 2.79
C CYS A 133 8.43 -5.27 3.82
N PHE A 134 8.58 -3.95 3.75
CA PHE A 134 9.56 -3.24 4.56
C PHE A 134 8.95 -2.46 5.72
N ALA A 135 7.74 -2.86 6.14
CA ALA A 135 6.98 -2.18 7.18
C ALA A 135 7.82 -1.91 8.43
N PHE A 136 8.58 -2.88 8.94
CA PHE A 136 9.30 -2.73 10.21
C PHE A 136 10.81 -2.50 10.05
N PHE A 137 11.30 -2.16 8.85
CA PHE A 137 12.70 -1.79 8.64
C PHE A 137 12.92 -0.28 8.85
N PRO A 138 14.09 0.16 9.33
CA PRO A 138 14.48 1.56 9.25
C PRO A 138 14.60 2.02 7.78
N PRO A 139 14.29 3.28 7.46
CA PRO A 139 13.66 4.31 8.30
C PRO A 139 12.13 4.26 8.27
N ILE A 140 11.52 3.15 7.84
CA ILE A 140 10.09 3.04 7.54
C ILE A 140 9.25 2.95 8.83
N PHE A 141 9.54 2.02 9.73
CA PHE A 141 8.91 1.90 11.06
C PHE A 141 7.36 2.03 11.09
N SER A 142 6.69 1.22 10.26
CA SER A 142 5.23 1.12 10.14
C SER A 142 4.55 0.54 11.37
N TYR A 143 4.13 1.42 12.29
CA TYR A 143 3.39 1.08 13.50
C TYR A 143 1.86 1.05 13.28
N ASP A 144 1.28 2.05 12.62
CA ASP A 144 -0.18 2.25 12.54
C ASP A 144 -0.82 1.69 11.26
N GLU A 145 0.00 1.35 10.27
CA GLU A 145 -0.40 0.98 8.91
C GLU A 145 -1.22 -0.31 8.85
N PRO A 146 -0.87 -1.40 9.56
CA PRO A 146 -1.68 -2.63 9.53
C PRO A 146 -3.13 -2.41 9.97
N LEU A 147 -3.33 -1.61 11.02
CA LEU A 147 -4.67 -1.24 11.49
C LEU A 147 -5.37 -0.35 10.46
N GLN A 148 -4.68 0.68 9.97
CA GLN A 148 -5.21 1.57 8.93
C GLN A 148 -5.68 0.78 7.70
N TYR A 149 -4.87 -0.14 7.19
CA TYR A 149 -5.18 -0.95 6.01
C TYR A 149 -6.42 -1.82 6.24
N SER A 150 -6.50 -2.47 7.41
CA SER A 150 -7.67 -3.27 7.80
C SER A 150 -8.95 -2.42 7.83
N LEU A 151 -8.91 -1.27 8.50
CA LEU A 151 -10.07 -0.38 8.63
C LEU A 151 -10.47 0.23 7.28
N VAL A 152 -9.51 0.63 6.44
CA VAL A 152 -9.79 1.16 5.09
C VAL A 152 -10.43 0.09 4.21
N PHE A 153 -9.88 -1.13 4.16
CA PHE A 153 -10.46 -2.20 3.32
C PHE A 153 -11.85 -2.61 3.80
N ALA A 154 -12.06 -2.74 5.11
CA ALA A 154 -13.38 -2.99 5.68
C ALA A 154 -14.35 -1.83 5.36
N GLY A 155 -13.92 -0.59 5.56
CA GLY A 155 -14.71 0.60 5.24
C GLY A 155 -15.09 0.66 3.75
N MET A 156 -14.16 0.39 2.85
CA MET A 156 -14.41 0.32 1.40
C MET A 156 -15.39 -0.80 1.06
N LEU A 157 -15.29 -1.96 1.73
CA LEU A 157 -16.25 -3.06 1.54
C LEU A 157 -17.67 -2.62 1.91
N PHE A 158 -17.84 -1.91 3.03
CA PHE A 158 -19.15 -1.37 3.42
C PHE A 158 -19.63 -0.23 2.53
N PHE A 159 -18.72 0.62 2.04
CA PHE A 159 -19.01 1.65 1.04
C PHE A 159 -19.66 1.05 -0.20
N PHE A 160 -19.07 -0.01 -0.79
CA PHE A 160 -19.64 -0.68 -1.96
C PHE A 160 -20.91 -1.49 -1.65
N LYS A 161 -21.05 -2.00 -0.41
CA LYS A 161 -22.30 -2.62 0.07
C LYS A 161 -23.41 -1.63 0.42
N LYS A 162 -23.17 -0.31 0.30
CA LYS A 162 -24.09 0.77 0.74
C LYS A 162 -24.37 0.79 2.25
N GLY A 163 -23.53 0.15 3.05
CA GLY A 163 -23.53 0.23 4.52
C GLY A 163 -22.88 1.53 4.98
N TRP A 164 -23.54 2.66 4.74
CA TRP A 164 -22.97 4.00 4.92
C TRP A 164 -22.51 4.26 6.36
N TRP A 165 -23.25 3.79 7.36
CA TRP A 165 -22.87 3.98 8.76
C TRP A 165 -21.60 3.21 9.13
N GLN A 166 -21.50 1.95 8.71
CA GLN A 166 -20.30 1.14 8.92
C GLN A 166 -19.10 1.74 8.18
N TYR A 167 -19.29 2.21 6.96
CA TYR A 167 -18.27 2.96 6.23
C TYR A 167 -17.82 4.18 7.05
N VAL A 168 -18.76 5.00 7.54
CA VAL A 168 -18.42 6.22 8.27
C VAL A 168 -17.60 5.91 9.52
N VAL A 169 -18.06 4.97 10.36
CA VAL A 169 -17.37 4.58 11.58
C VAL A 169 -15.97 4.04 11.26
N LEU A 170 -15.85 3.09 10.32
CA LEU A 170 -14.56 2.46 9.99
C LEU A 170 -13.58 3.45 9.35
N PHE A 171 -14.04 4.34 8.46
CA PHE A 171 -13.17 5.36 7.87
C PHE A 171 -12.75 6.43 8.88
N THR A 172 -13.61 6.78 9.85
CA THR A 172 -13.22 7.67 10.95
C THR A 172 -12.16 7.00 11.82
N LEU A 173 -12.35 5.74 12.21
CA LEU A 173 -11.33 4.99 12.96
C LEU A 173 -10.02 4.84 12.17
N ALA A 174 -10.10 4.65 10.85
CA ALA A 174 -8.92 4.63 10.00
C ALA A 174 -8.19 5.98 9.97
N ALA A 175 -8.93 7.10 9.95
CA ALA A 175 -8.37 8.45 10.03
C ALA A 175 -7.76 8.73 11.41
N ILE A 176 -8.36 8.24 12.50
CA ILE A 176 -7.77 8.29 13.85
C ILE A 176 -6.50 7.46 13.93
N SER A 177 -6.48 6.27 13.32
CA SER A 177 -5.29 5.42 13.27
C SER A 177 -4.17 6.10 12.48
N LYS A 178 -4.52 6.76 11.36
CA LYS A 178 -3.58 7.53 10.55
C LYS A 178 -4.28 8.61 9.75
N GLU A 179 -3.85 9.86 9.95
CA GLU A 179 -4.55 11.06 9.49
C GLU A 179 -4.55 11.19 7.97
N SER A 180 -3.52 10.66 7.30
CA SER A 180 -3.41 10.67 5.83
C SER A 180 -4.57 9.95 5.15
N THR A 181 -5.30 9.07 5.85
CA THR A 181 -6.54 8.44 5.37
C THR A 181 -7.56 9.46 4.86
N VAL A 182 -7.58 10.69 5.40
CA VAL A 182 -8.46 11.78 4.93
C VAL A 182 -8.32 12.02 3.43
N LEU A 183 -7.11 11.86 2.87
CA LEU A 183 -6.87 12.07 1.44
C LEU A 183 -7.58 11.03 0.56
N LEU A 184 -7.84 9.82 1.08
CA LEU A 184 -8.56 8.78 0.34
C LEU A 184 -10.00 9.18 -0.01
N VAL A 185 -10.60 10.08 0.76
CA VAL A 185 -11.96 10.59 0.52
C VAL A 185 -12.07 11.21 -0.87
N PHE A 186 -11.04 11.93 -1.33
CA PHE A 186 -10.99 12.46 -2.70
C PHE A 186 -11.01 11.34 -3.74
N GLY A 187 -10.30 10.24 -3.49
CA GLY A 187 -10.29 9.07 -4.37
C GLY A 187 -11.60 8.28 -4.38
N LEU A 188 -12.42 8.38 -3.34
CA LEU A 188 -13.76 7.77 -3.27
C LEU A 188 -14.81 8.54 -4.07
N LEU A 189 -14.63 9.85 -4.31
CA LEU A 189 -15.60 10.65 -5.07
C LEU A 189 -15.83 10.12 -6.51
N PRO A 190 -14.79 9.81 -7.32
CA PRO A 190 -14.98 9.15 -8.61
C PRO A 190 -15.69 7.79 -8.52
N LEU A 191 -15.46 7.03 -7.44
CA LEU A 191 -16.01 5.69 -7.23
C LEU A 191 -17.51 5.73 -6.90
N ALA A 192 -17.96 6.77 -6.19
CA ALA A 192 -19.36 6.99 -5.88
C ALA A 192 -20.21 7.17 -7.14
N LYS A 193 -19.69 7.91 -8.15
CA LYS A 193 -20.37 8.12 -9.44
C LYS A 193 -20.64 6.81 -10.18
N HIS A 194 -19.66 5.91 -10.15
CA HIS A 194 -19.73 4.66 -10.91
C HIS A 194 -20.66 3.63 -10.27
N SER A 195 -20.81 3.66 -8.95
CA SER A 195 -21.63 2.70 -8.21
C SER A 195 -23.14 2.86 -8.50
N SER A 196 -23.58 3.97 -9.11
CA SER A 196 -24.97 4.19 -9.53
C SER A 196 -25.03 5.04 -10.80
N PRO A 197 -24.81 4.46 -12.00
CA PRO A 197 -24.58 5.21 -13.25
C PRO A 197 -25.77 6.06 -13.71
N LYS A 198 -26.99 5.78 -13.23
CA LYS A 198 -28.19 6.61 -13.49
C LYS A 198 -28.40 7.73 -12.46
N GLN A 199 -27.68 7.71 -11.35
CA GLN A 199 -27.79 8.72 -10.31
C GLN A 199 -26.62 9.70 -10.46
N GLN A 200 -26.93 10.95 -10.78
CA GLN A 200 -26.01 12.05 -10.53
C GLN A 200 -25.53 11.96 -9.08
N LEU A 201 -24.28 12.38 -8.82
CA LEU A 201 -23.70 12.37 -7.48
C LEU A 201 -24.58 13.23 -6.57
N SER A 202 -25.46 12.59 -5.79
CA SER A 202 -26.36 13.35 -4.94
C SER A 202 -25.55 14.00 -3.83
N LEU A 203 -25.93 15.21 -3.45
CA LEU A 203 -25.31 15.93 -2.33
C LEU A 203 -25.28 15.07 -1.06
N LYS A 204 -26.29 14.23 -0.87
CA LYS A 204 -26.37 13.25 0.23
C LYS A 204 -25.23 12.23 0.21
N ASN A 205 -24.83 11.74 -0.96
CA ASN A 205 -23.71 10.81 -1.10
C ASN A 205 -22.37 11.50 -0.88
N VAL A 206 -22.20 12.74 -1.39
CA VAL A 206 -21.01 13.56 -1.10
C VAL A 206 -20.87 13.77 0.40
N PHE A 207 -21.95 14.20 1.07
CA PHE A 207 -21.96 14.41 2.52
C PHE A 207 -21.55 13.14 3.28
N ARG A 208 -22.13 11.98 2.93
CA ARG A 208 -21.75 10.70 3.55
C ARG A 208 -20.28 10.33 3.36
N ILE A 209 -19.71 10.63 2.18
CA ILE A 209 -18.30 10.35 1.87
C ILE A 209 -17.37 11.24 2.68
N VAL A 210 -17.74 12.51 2.88
CA VAL A 210 -16.94 13.52 3.60
C VAL A 210 -17.13 13.44 5.11
N LEU A 211 -18.25 12.91 5.60
CA LEU A 211 -18.57 12.81 7.03
C LEU A 211 -17.44 12.23 7.91
N PRO A 212 -16.68 11.19 7.49
CA PRO A 212 -15.56 10.69 8.28
C PRO A 212 -14.48 11.74 8.56
N VAL A 213 -14.23 12.65 7.62
CA VAL A 213 -13.28 13.77 7.76
C VAL A 213 -13.78 14.76 8.80
N VAL A 214 -15.09 15.06 8.78
CA VAL A 214 -15.72 15.95 9.76
C VAL A 214 -15.62 15.35 11.17
N LEU A 215 -15.98 14.08 11.32
CA LEU A 215 -15.90 13.38 12.61
C LEU A 215 -14.46 13.27 13.11
N PHE A 216 -13.50 13.03 12.22
CA PHE A 216 -12.08 13.04 12.55
C PHE A 216 -11.61 14.44 12.99
N GLY A 217 -12.06 15.51 12.33
CA GLY A 217 -11.79 16.88 12.75
C GLY A 217 -12.34 17.19 14.15
N ILE A 218 -13.57 16.77 14.44
CA ILE A 218 -14.18 16.88 15.78
C ILE A 218 -13.33 16.13 16.81
N TYR A 219 -12.93 14.89 16.50
CA TYR A 219 -12.04 14.11 17.37
C TYR A 219 -10.74 14.85 17.67
N LEU A 220 -10.05 15.40 16.67
CA LEU A 220 -8.80 16.14 16.87
C LEU A 220 -8.99 17.39 17.73
N THR A 221 -10.09 18.13 17.55
CA THR A 221 -10.42 19.30 18.37
C THR A 221 -10.65 18.90 19.83
N LEU A 222 -11.47 17.86 20.06
CA LEU A 222 -11.75 17.36 21.40
C LEU A 222 -10.50 16.81 22.09
N PHE A 223 -9.69 16.04 21.36
CA PHE A 223 -8.41 15.52 21.85
C PHE A 223 -7.48 16.66 22.25
N SER A 224 -7.26 17.64 21.37
CA SER A 224 -6.35 18.77 21.62
C SER A 224 -6.82 19.63 22.80
N TRP A 225 -8.13 19.80 22.96
CA TRP A 225 -8.71 20.48 24.11
C TRP A 225 -8.50 19.70 25.40
N TYR A 226 -8.80 18.40 25.40
CA TYR A 226 -8.64 17.53 26.57
C TYR A 226 -7.19 17.42 27.04
N THR A 227 -6.23 17.32 26.12
CA THR A 227 -4.80 17.19 26.45
C THR A 227 -4.07 18.53 26.57
N ASN A 228 -4.76 19.67 26.45
CA ASN A 228 -4.17 21.01 26.42
C ASN A 228 -3.01 21.17 25.42
N ALA A 229 -3.07 20.47 24.28
CA ALA A 229 -1.93 20.33 23.38
C ALA A 229 -1.96 21.29 22.17
N TRP A 230 -2.70 22.40 22.27
CA TRP A 230 -2.79 23.42 21.21
C TRP A 230 -1.43 24.01 20.83
N ASN A 231 -0.55 24.22 21.82
CA ASN A 231 0.80 24.72 21.58
C ASN A 231 1.68 23.70 20.84
N ALA A 232 1.53 22.41 21.17
CA ALA A 232 2.24 21.32 20.50
C ALA A 232 1.83 21.17 19.02
N LEU A 233 0.57 21.51 18.68
CA LEU A 233 0.12 21.55 17.30
C LEU A 233 0.83 22.64 16.49
N GLY A 234 1.03 23.83 17.09
CA GLY A 234 1.76 24.94 16.46
C GLY A 234 3.21 24.58 16.16
N THR A 235 3.90 23.94 17.10
CA THR A 235 5.28 23.46 16.89
C THR A 235 5.35 22.36 15.84
N GLU A 236 4.40 21.43 15.81
CA GLU A 236 4.31 20.38 14.78
C GLU A 236 4.19 20.97 13.36
N ILE A 237 3.34 21.99 13.17
CA ILE A 237 3.17 22.64 11.86
C ILE A 237 4.50 23.28 11.41
N SER A 238 5.22 23.94 12.32
CA SER A 238 6.54 24.50 12.04
C SER A 238 7.58 23.42 11.72
N GLN A 239 7.57 22.29 12.43
CA GLN A 239 8.46 21.16 12.13
C GLN A 239 8.16 20.55 10.76
N ARG A 240 6.88 20.47 10.35
CA ARG A 240 6.48 19.94 9.04
C ARG A 240 6.96 20.82 7.89
N THR A 241 6.97 22.14 8.04
CA THR A 241 7.53 23.00 6.98
C THR A 241 9.04 22.82 6.84
N SER A 242 9.74 22.45 7.92
CA SER A 242 11.17 22.08 7.85
C SER A 242 11.42 20.81 7.03
N CYS A 243 10.43 19.93 6.85
CA CYS A 243 10.57 18.71 6.07
C CYS A 243 10.92 18.98 4.60
N LEU A 244 10.49 20.12 4.05
CA LEU A 244 10.87 20.51 2.68
C LEU A 244 12.40 20.64 2.56
N ALA A 245 13.06 21.27 3.52
CA ALA A 245 14.52 21.37 3.57
C ALA A 245 15.18 20.01 3.86
N GLN A 246 14.50 19.12 4.59
CA GLN A 246 15.00 17.76 4.82
C GLN A 246 14.88 16.86 3.58
N ASN A 247 13.93 17.11 2.69
CA ASN A 247 13.76 16.36 1.44
C ASN A 247 14.60 16.93 0.29
N PHE A 248 14.76 18.26 0.22
CA PHE A 248 15.38 18.93 -0.94
C PHE A 248 16.61 19.79 -0.62
N GLY A 249 17.07 19.83 0.63
CA GLY A 249 18.16 20.72 1.05
C GLY A 249 19.55 20.32 0.53
N THR A 250 19.76 19.07 0.11
CA THR A 250 21.03 18.63 -0.50
C THR A 250 20.77 17.65 -1.65
N PRO A 251 21.69 17.52 -2.63
CA PRO A 251 21.54 16.55 -3.73
C PRO A 251 21.31 15.12 -3.25
N LYS A 252 21.98 14.71 -2.16
CA LYS A 252 21.77 13.40 -1.52
C LYS A 252 20.31 13.22 -1.08
N LYS A 253 19.76 14.19 -0.34
CA LYS A 253 18.37 14.16 0.13
C LYS A 253 17.34 14.16 -1.01
N ILE A 254 17.64 14.88 -2.11
CA ILE A 254 16.82 14.86 -3.33
C ILE A 254 16.78 13.44 -3.90
N LEU A 255 17.94 12.79 -4.03
CA LEU A 255 18.01 11.41 -4.50
C LEU A 255 17.25 10.47 -3.56
N GLU A 256 17.44 10.57 -2.24
CA GLU A 256 16.71 9.77 -1.25
C GLU A 256 15.19 9.93 -1.40
N THR A 257 14.71 11.16 -1.60
CA THR A 257 13.30 11.48 -1.82
C THR A 257 12.77 10.83 -3.10
N VAL A 258 13.49 10.97 -4.22
CA VAL A 258 13.10 10.40 -5.51
C VAL A 258 13.09 8.86 -5.45
N PHE A 259 14.11 8.25 -4.85
CA PHE A 259 14.18 6.80 -4.71
C PHE A 259 13.09 6.26 -3.78
N SER A 260 12.76 6.97 -2.70
CA SER A 260 11.69 6.55 -1.79
C SER A 260 10.31 6.59 -2.46
N PHE A 261 10.05 7.63 -3.26
CA PHE A 261 8.87 7.69 -4.12
C PHE A 261 8.87 6.53 -5.13
N PHE A 262 10.00 6.29 -5.78
CA PHE A 262 10.15 5.24 -6.79
C PHE A 262 9.91 3.84 -6.20
N LEU A 263 10.54 3.50 -5.08
CA LEU A 263 10.40 2.20 -4.41
C LEU A 263 8.94 1.88 -4.05
N ALA A 264 8.22 2.87 -3.54
CA ALA A 264 6.84 2.70 -3.11
C ALA A 264 5.86 2.59 -4.29
N LEU A 265 6.04 3.40 -5.35
CA LEU A 265 4.99 3.61 -6.35
C LEU A 265 5.35 3.18 -7.77
N SER A 266 6.64 3.05 -8.13
CA SER A 266 7.04 2.93 -9.53
C SER A 266 6.45 1.72 -10.27
N PRO A 267 6.36 0.49 -9.69
CA PRO A 267 5.81 -0.64 -10.44
C PRO A 267 4.34 -0.43 -10.78
N PHE A 268 3.61 0.20 -9.85
CA PHE A 268 2.19 0.49 -10.00
C PHE A 268 1.95 1.63 -10.97
N LEU A 269 2.70 2.73 -10.83
CA LEU A 269 2.60 3.88 -11.71
C LEU A 269 2.99 3.51 -13.15
N TYR A 270 4.02 2.68 -13.32
CA TYR A 270 4.41 2.15 -14.61
C TYR A 270 3.27 1.41 -15.31
N LEU A 271 2.60 0.46 -14.63
CA LEU A 271 1.45 -0.27 -15.19
C LEU A 271 0.29 0.66 -15.54
N VAL A 272 0.00 1.63 -14.66
CA VAL A 272 -1.02 2.65 -14.86
C VAL A 272 -0.74 3.48 -16.11
N LEU A 273 0.49 3.99 -16.26
CA LEU A 273 0.90 4.80 -17.40
C LEU A 273 0.90 4.00 -18.71
N ALA A 274 1.42 2.77 -18.67
CA ALA A 274 1.47 1.88 -19.84
C ALA A 274 0.08 1.57 -20.42
N LYS A 275 -0.97 1.58 -19.60
CA LYS A 275 -2.35 1.29 -20.01
C LYS A 275 -3.34 2.42 -19.77
N TYR A 276 -2.85 3.65 -19.58
CA TYR A 276 -3.71 4.77 -19.23
C TYR A 276 -4.79 5.00 -20.29
N LYS A 277 -4.45 4.94 -21.58
CA LYS A 277 -5.42 5.10 -22.68
C LYS A 277 -6.55 4.07 -22.62
N THR A 278 -6.23 2.81 -22.29
CA THR A 278 -7.19 1.69 -22.21
C THR A 278 -8.11 1.80 -21.00
N HIS A 279 -7.59 2.27 -19.86
CA HIS A 279 -8.31 2.27 -18.59
C HIS A 279 -8.63 3.65 -18.02
N SER A 280 -8.45 4.73 -18.81
CA SER A 280 -8.70 6.12 -18.40
C SER A 280 -10.11 6.37 -17.85
N LYS A 281 -11.10 5.58 -18.29
CA LYS A 281 -12.49 5.65 -17.81
C LYS A 281 -12.73 4.94 -16.47
N SER A 282 -11.78 4.14 -15.98
CA SER A 282 -11.90 3.43 -14.71
C SER A 282 -11.96 4.42 -13.55
N PRO A 283 -13.01 4.41 -12.72
CA PRO A 283 -13.12 5.32 -11.58
C PRO A 283 -12.05 5.07 -10.53
N PHE A 284 -11.60 3.81 -10.37
CA PHE A 284 -10.49 3.45 -9.49
C PHE A 284 -9.18 4.09 -9.94
N LEU A 285 -8.93 4.13 -11.25
CA LEU A 285 -7.73 4.76 -11.79
C LEU A 285 -7.74 6.27 -11.58
N LYS A 286 -8.89 6.92 -11.80
CA LYS A 286 -9.07 8.34 -11.51
C LYS A 286 -8.87 8.66 -10.04
N GLY A 287 -9.46 7.86 -9.15
CA GLY A 287 -9.30 8.00 -7.71
C GLY A 287 -7.84 7.80 -7.29
N PHE A 288 -7.18 6.76 -7.80
CA PHE A 288 -5.75 6.51 -7.59
C PHE A 288 -4.90 7.71 -8.02
N MET A 289 -5.06 8.22 -9.25
CA MET A 289 -4.27 9.35 -9.75
C MET A 289 -4.50 10.64 -8.97
N LEU A 290 -5.73 10.89 -8.53
CA LEU A 290 -6.06 12.05 -7.71
C LEU A 290 -5.39 11.99 -6.33
N VAL A 291 -5.53 10.85 -5.64
CA VAL A 291 -4.87 10.65 -4.33
C VAL A 291 -3.36 10.62 -4.49
N LEU A 292 -2.84 10.03 -5.55
CA LEU A 292 -1.42 10.04 -5.88
C LEU A 292 -0.88 11.47 -5.99
N ALA A 293 -1.53 12.33 -6.78
CA ALA A 293 -1.11 13.71 -6.93
C ALA A 293 -1.13 14.47 -5.60
N LEU A 294 -2.24 14.42 -4.86
CA LEU A 294 -2.40 15.11 -3.59
C LEU A 294 -1.42 14.60 -2.52
N ASN A 295 -1.35 13.28 -2.35
CA ASN A 295 -0.49 12.65 -1.35
C ASN A 295 0.99 12.90 -1.66
N SER A 296 1.41 12.86 -2.93
CA SER A 296 2.81 13.09 -3.27
C SER A 296 3.26 14.51 -2.94
N VAL A 297 2.42 15.51 -3.25
CA VAL A 297 2.71 16.91 -2.90
C VAL A 297 2.78 17.07 -1.37
N ILE A 298 1.80 16.54 -0.64
CA ILE A 298 1.78 16.64 0.83
C ILE A 298 2.99 15.96 1.45
N VAL A 299 3.36 14.76 1.01
CA VAL A 299 4.52 14.03 1.54
C VAL A 299 5.82 14.76 1.21
N MET A 300 5.99 15.28 0.00
CA MET A 300 7.21 16.00 -0.39
C MET A 300 7.39 17.32 0.37
N VAL A 301 6.29 18.00 0.74
CA VAL A 301 6.35 19.31 1.41
C VAL A 301 6.33 19.20 2.94
N ALA A 302 5.50 18.32 3.49
CA ALA A 302 5.11 18.33 4.90
C ALA A 302 5.43 17.04 5.66
N ALA A 303 6.14 16.09 5.04
CA ALA A 303 6.60 14.87 5.69
C ALA A 303 7.99 14.47 5.19
N LEU A 304 8.61 13.49 5.85
CA LEU A 304 9.93 12.98 5.46
C LEU A 304 9.75 11.95 4.34
N ALA A 305 10.14 12.29 3.13
CA ALA A 305 9.95 11.42 1.96
C ALA A 305 10.73 10.10 2.07
N ARG A 306 11.84 10.09 2.84
CA ARG A 306 12.59 8.87 3.19
C ARG A 306 11.72 7.80 3.86
N GLU A 307 10.63 8.21 4.53
CA GLU A 307 9.57 7.31 4.99
C GLU A 307 8.64 6.93 3.83
N SER A 308 9.21 6.21 2.86
CA SER A 308 8.57 5.71 1.63
C SER A 308 7.14 5.16 1.80
N ARG A 309 6.81 4.55 2.96
CA ARG A 309 5.47 4.09 3.33
C ARG A 309 4.38 5.16 3.17
N LEU A 310 4.73 6.43 3.33
CA LEU A 310 3.79 7.55 3.22
C LEU A 310 3.26 7.68 1.79
N PHE A 311 4.01 7.23 0.79
CA PHE A 311 3.57 7.18 -0.60
C PHE A 311 2.64 6.02 -0.92
N ALA A 312 2.44 5.05 -0.01
CA ALA A 312 1.60 3.88 -0.28
C ALA A 312 0.09 4.15 -0.23
N LEU A 313 -0.34 5.29 0.35
CA LEU A 313 -1.76 5.61 0.52
C LEU A 313 -2.61 5.45 -0.76
N PRO A 314 -2.21 5.98 -1.94
CA PRO A 314 -2.99 5.82 -3.17
C PRO A 314 -3.19 4.35 -3.55
N LEU A 315 -2.24 3.46 -3.21
CA LEU A 315 -2.31 2.04 -3.54
C LEU A 315 -3.49 1.33 -2.87
N LEU A 316 -4.03 1.85 -1.76
CA LEU A 316 -5.24 1.31 -1.14
C LEU A 316 -6.46 1.31 -2.08
N LEU A 317 -6.50 2.22 -3.05
CA LEU A 317 -7.54 2.23 -4.09
C LEU A 317 -7.21 1.27 -5.24
N LEU A 318 -5.93 1.06 -5.52
CA LEU A 318 -5.47 0.27 -6.67
C LEU A 318 -5.40 -1.22 -6.37
N TRP A 319 -4.87 -1.62 -5.22
CA TRP A 319 -4.70 -3.02 -4.82
C TRP A 319 -5.97 -3.85 -5.00
N PRO A 320 -7.18 -3.40 -4.59
CA PRO A 320 -8.38 -4.22 -4.73
C PRO A 320 -8.79 -4.51 -6.17
N VAL A 321 -8.26 -3.80 -7.17
CA VAL A 321 -8.65 -3.93 -8.58
C VAL A 321 -7.47 -4.15 -9.52
N LEU A 322 -6.25 -4.28 -8.99
CA LEU A 322 -5.01 -4.31 -9.78
C LEU A 322 -5.07 -5.38 -10.88
N SER A 323 -5.35 -6.64 -10.52
CA SER A 323 -5.44 -7.72 -11.51
C SER A 323 -6.68 -7.59 -12.41
N LYS A 324 -7.76 -6.94 -11.97
CA LYS A 324 -8.87 -6.63 -12.88
C LYS A 324 -8.41 -5.75 -14.05
N LEU A 325 -7.55 -4.77 -13.77
CA LEU A 325 -7.03 -3.82 -14.74
C LEU A 325 -5.84 -4.40 -15.54
N PHE A 326 -4.90 -5.06 -14.88
CA PHE A 326 -3.59 -5.41 -15.45
C PHE A 326 -3.31 -6.93 -15.50
N TYR A 327 -4.30 -7.80 -15.28
CA TYR A 327 -4.07 -9.25 -15.39
C TYR A 327 -3.49 -9.70 -16.73
N PRO A 328 -3.90 -9.16 -17.90
CA PRO A 328 -3.31 -9.57 -19.16
C PRO A 328 -1.81 -9.26 -19.23
N ASP A 329 -1.40 -8.11 -18.69
CA ASP A 329 -0.02 -7.65 -18.60
C ASP A 329 0.81 -8.52 -17.63
N ILE A 330 0.25 -8.84 -16.47
CA ILE A 330 0.87 -9.78 -15.52
C ILE A 330 1.00 -11.16 -16.17
N LYS A 331 -0.06 -11.67 -16.81
CA LYS A 331 -0.05 -12.99 -17.49
C LYS A 331 0.99 -13.04 -18.61
N MET A 332 1.22 -11.92 -19.31
CA MET A 332 2.20 -11.81 -20.37
C MET A 332 3.62 -12.13 -19.88
N LEU A 333 3.98 -11.67 -18.66
CA LEU A 333 5.28 -11.92 -18.04
C LEU A 333 5.52 -13.39 -17.69
N PHE A 334 4.47 -14.18 -17.46
CA PHE A 334 4.58 -15.60 -17.09
C PHE A 334 4.38 -16.57 -18.26
N ASN A 335 4.16 -16.06 -19.48
CA ASN A 335 3.97 -16.92 -20.66
C ASN A 335 5.33 -17.31 -21.28
N LYS A 336 5.69 -18.61 -21.19
CA LYS A 336 6.92 -19.15 -21.77
C LYS A 336 7.08 -18.87 -23.27
N LYS A 337 5.98 -18.87 -24.03
CA LYS A 337 6.02 -18.60 -25.49
C LYS A 337 6.49 -17.17 -25.78
N ASN A 338 6.08 -16.20 -24.96
CA ASN A 338 6.49 -14.81 -25.12
C ASN A 338 7.99 -14.64 -24.88
N TRP A 339 8.53 -15.28 -23.84
CA TRP A 339 9.97 -15.30 -23.56
C TRP A 339 10.79 -15.95 -24.66
N ARG A 340 10.32 -17.08 -25.18
CA ARG A 340 10.96 -17.74 -26.32
C ARG A 340 11.06 -16.80 -27.51
N PHE A 341 9.98 -16.11 -27.85
CA PHE A 341 9.96 -15.13 -28.94
C PHE A 341 10.91 -13.93 -28.73
N VAL A 342 11.04 -13.45 -27.49
CA VAL A 342 12.01 -12.38 -27.15
C VAL A 342 13.44 -12.87 -27.33
N PHE A 343 13.75 -14.09 -26.90
CA PHE A 343 15.12 -14.62 -26.90
C PHE A 343 15.54 -15.33 -28.21
N GLU A 344 14.60 -15.64 -29.10
CA GLU A 344 14.89 -16.20 -30.44
C GLU A 344 15.60 -15.19 -31.35
N ASN A 345 15.37 -13.88 -31.15
CA ASN A 345 16.05 -12.85 -31.93
C ASN A 345 17.30 -12.32 -31.17
N PRO A 346 18.51 -12.40 -31.76
CA PRO A 346 19.75 -12.01 -31.10
C PRO A 346 19.78 -10.52 -30.72
N SER A 347 19.21 -9.63 -31.53
CA SER A 347 19.18 -8.19 -31.25
C SER A 347 18.31 -7.88 -30.02
N ARG A 348 17.11 -8.46 -29.95
CA ARG A 348 16.20 -8.30 -28.79
C ARG A 348 16.81 -8.85 -27.50
N ARG A 349 17.49 -9.99 -27.60
CA ARG A 349 18.24 -10.60 -26.51
C ARG A 349 19.36 -9.67 -26.02
N MET A 350 20.16 -9.10 -26.93
CA MET A 350 21.21 -8.14 -26.58
C MET A 350 20.65 -6.89 -25.90
N ILE A 351 19.53 -6.33 -26.39
CA ILE A 351 18.87 -5.19 -25.75
C ILE A 351 18.41 -5.55 -24.34
N TYR A 352 17.75 -6.70 -24.15
CA TYR A 352 17.29 -7.14 -22.83
C TYR A 352 18.45 -7.34 -21.86
N PHE A 353 19.55 -7.96 -22.30
CA PHE A 353 20.75 -8.11 -21.47
C PHE A 353 21.41 -6.77 -21.15
N GLY A 354 21.53 -5.87 -22.12
CA GLY A 354 22.07 -4.52 -21.90
C GLY A 354 21.26 -3.74 -20.88
N LEU A 355 19.93 -3.77 -20.97
CA LEU A 355 19.04 -3.15 -19.98
C LEU A 355 19.14 -3.82 -18.61
N THR A 356 19.34 -5.15 -18.55
CA THR A 356 19.52 -5.88 -17.28
C THR A 356 20.85 -5.51 -16.62
N ILE A 357 21.93 -5.37 -17.38
CA ILE A 357 23.23 -4.88 -16.88
C ILE A 357 23.08 -3.44 -16.38
N LEU A 358 22.39 -2.58 -17.12
CA LEU A 358 22.10 -1.21 -16.68
C LEU A 358 21.29 -1.19 -15.37
N ASN A 359 20.29 -2.06 -15.23
CA ASN A 359 19.51 -2.20 -14.00
C ASN A 359 20.40 -2.59 -12.81
N ILE A 360 21.29 -3.56 -12.99
CA ILE A 360 22.27 -3.97 -11.97
C ILE A 360 23.19 -2.81 -11.62
N ALA A 361 23.72 -2.10 -12.62
CA ALA A 361 24.60 -0.95 -12.40
C ALA A 361 23.90 0.20 -11.65
N LEU A 362 22.63 0.48 -11.96
CA LEU A 362 21.81 1.46 -11.25
C LEU A 362 21.57 1.05 -9.79
N CYS A 363 21.27 -0.22 -9.53
CA CYS A 363 21.07 -0.72 -8.17
C CYS A 363 22.38 -0.70 -7.36
N TYR A 364 23.52 -0.99 -8.01
CA TYR A 364 24.83 -0.85 -7.38
C TYR A 364 25.19 0.60 -7.08
N ALA A 365 24.92 1.53 -8.00
CA ALA A 365 25.10 2.96 -7.76
C ALA A 365 24.20 3.46 -6.62
N TYR A 366 22.96 2.98 -6.56
CA TYR A 366 22.03 3.26 -5.46
C TYR A 366 22.59 2.81 -4.10
N HIS A 367 23.20 1.63 -4.03
CA HIS A 367 23.84 1.13 -2.81
C HIS A 367 24.90 2.11 -2.28
N GLN A 368 25.69 2.73 -3.15
CA GLN A 368 26.74 3.68 -2.76
C GLN A 368 26.19 5.00 -2.19
N LEU A 369 24.91 5.32 -2.41
CA LEU A 369 24.29 6.58 -1.96
C LEU A 369 23.90 6.58 -0.47
N GLY A 370 24.10 5.48 0.26
CA GLY A 370 24.10 5.48 1.73
C GLY A 370 22.79 5.13 2.43
N PHE A 371 21.95 4.27 1.85
CA PHE A 371 20.78 3.68 2.51
C PHE A 371 21.10 2.54 3.48
N GLY A 372 22.31 2.51 4.05
CA GLY A 372 22.78 1.43 4.93
C GLY A 372 23.27 0.20 4.16
N ILE A 373 23.85 -0.76 4.90
CA ILE A 373 24.37 -2.04 4.38
C ILE A 373 23.21 -3.05 4.16
N ASP A 374 21.96 -2.65 4.41
CA ASP A 374 20.79 -3.51 4.30
C ASP A 374 20.44 -3.82 2.84
N ASN A 375 20.99 -4.94 2.37
CA ASN A 375 20.92 -5.42 0.98
C ASN A 375 19.49 -5.62 0.43
N LEU A 376 18.46 -5.70 1.28
CA LEU A 376 17.12 -6.03 0.81
C LEU A 376 16.43 -4.91 0.03
N PHE A 377 16.71 -3.64 0.31
CA PHE A 377 16.09 -2.53 -0.44
C PHE A 377 16.60 -2.50 -1.87
N ALA A 378 17.92 -2.66 -2.04
CA ALA A 378 18.55 -2.77 -3.35
C ALA A 378 18.09 -4.04 -4.09
N ALA A 379 17.97 -5.17 -3.40
CA ALA A 379 17.44 -6.40 -3.99
C ALA A 379 15.98 -6.24 -4.45
N TYR A 380 15.14 -5.59 -3.64
CA TYR A 380 13.76 -5.29 -4.01
C TYR A 380 13.70 -4.35 -5.21
N LEU A 381 14.51 -3.28 -5.21
CA LEU A 381 14.60 -2.34 -6.33
C LEU A 381 14.98 -3.07 -7.62
N LEU A 382 16.01 -3.92 -7.56
CA LEU A 382 16.49 -4.71 -8.68
C LEU A 382 15.37 -5.59 -9.25
N VAL A 383 14.65 -6.32 -8.39
CA VAL A 383 13.53 -7.18 -8.80
C VAL A 383 12.39 -6.35 -9.39
N ALA A 384 12.00 -5.25 -8.74
CA ALA A 384 10.93 -4.38 -9.21
C ALA A 384 11.24 -3.78 -10.59
N LEU A 385 12.45 -3.25 -10.77
CA LEU A 385 12.95 -2.74 -12.05
C LEU A 385 13.03 -3.86 -13.09
N GLN A 386 13.48 -5.05 -12.72
CA GLN A 386 13.56 -6.17 -13.64
C GLN A 386 12.19 -6.59 -14.14
N ILE A 387 11.17 -6.60 -13.28
CA ILE A 387 9.78 -6.86 -13.66
C ILE A 387 9.28 -5.79 -14.64
N MET A 388 9.50 -4.51 -14.34
CA MET A 388 9.11 -3.39 -15.21
C MET A 388 9.81 -3.44 -16.57
N LEU A 389 11.11 -3.69 -16.58
CA LEU A 389 11.94 -3.81 -17.79
C LEU A 389 11.49 -5.00 -18.64
N SER A 390 11.28 -6.16 -18.01
CA SER A 390 10.76 -7.35 -18.67
C SER A 390 9.42 -7.07 -19.32
N HIS A 391 8.53 -6.38 -18.61
CA HIS A 391 7.23 -6.00 -19.13
C HIS A 391 7.36 -5.01 -20.30
N PHE A 392 8.26 -4.04 -20.20
CA PHE A 392 8.54 -3.07 -21.26
C PHE A 392 9.06 -3.76 -22.52
N CYS A 393 10.06 -4.63 -22.41
CA CYS A 393 10.58 -5.40 -23.53
C CYS A 393 9.51 -6.26 -24.17
N MET A 394 8.65 -6.92 -23.38
CA MET A 394 7.53 -7.70 -23.90
C MET A 394 6.56 -6.82 -24.71
N LEU A 395 6.19 -5.65 -24.21
CA LEU A 395 5.30 -4.73 -24.92
C LEU A 395 5.90 -4.22 -26.24
N GLN A 396 7.21 -3.97 -26.29
CA GLN A 396 7.88 -3.44 -27.48
C GLN A 396 8.20 -4.53 -28.51
N PHE A 397 8.55 -5.72 -28.06
CA PHE A 397 9.03 -6.78 -28.95
C PHE A 397 7.91 -7.66 -29.48
N LEU A 398 6.85 -7.91 -28.70
CA LEU A 398 5.78 -8.80 -29.13
C LEU A 398 4.92 -8.15 -30.22
N PRO A 399 4.54 -8.89 -31.28
CA PRO A 399 3.63 -8.38 -32.29
C PRO A 399 2.28 -7.97 -31.68
N PRO A 400 1.59 -6.95 -32.24
CA PRO A 400 0.30 -6.49 -31.72
C PRO A 400 -0.76 -7.59 -31.56
N ARG A 401 -0.68 -8.66 -32.38
CA ARG A 401 -1.57 -9.84 -32.30
C ARG A 401 -1.48 -10.59 -30.97
N TYR A 402 -0.30 -10.63 -30.35
CA TYR A 402 -0.10 -11.24 -29.02
C TYR A 402 -0.57 -10.34 -27.88
N VAL A 403 -0.71 -9.04 -28.14
CA VAL A 403 -1.21 -8.05 -27.18
C VAL A 403 -2.74 -7.97 -27.21
N THR A 404 -3.38 -8.23 -28.35
CA THR A 404 -4.84 -8.12 -28.52
C THR A 404 -5.63 -9.33 -28.05
N GLU A 405 -5.06 -10.55 -28.02
CA GLU A 405 -5.69 -11.70 -27.33
C GLU A 405 -5.82 -11.49 -25.81
N ALA A 406 -5.05 -10.54 -25.27
CA ALA A 406 -5.12 -10.06 -23.90
C ALA A 406 -6.20 -8.98 -23.68
N SER A 407 -6.73 -8.38 -24.74
CA SER A 407 -7.77 -7.33 -24.68
C SER A 407 -9.16 -7.97 -24.78
N PRO A 408 -10.08 -7.70 -23.83
CA PRO A 408 -11.42 -8.28 -23.85
C PRO A 408 -12.26 -7.62 -24.95
N LYS A 409 -12.11 -8.08 -26.20
CA LYS A 409 -13.06 -7.77 -27.28
C LYS A 409 -14.45 -8.42 -27.07
N THR A 410 -14.65 -9.18 -26.00
CA THR A 410 -15.88 -9.95 -25.72
C THR A 410 -16.80 -9.39 -24.63
N LEU A 411 -16.57 -8.19 -24.10
CA LEU A 411 -17.43 -7.59 -23.06
C LEU A 411 -18.44 -6.55 -23.58
N ALA A 412 -18.53 -6.33 -24.89
CA ALA A 412 -19.49 -5.40 -25.51
C ALA A 412 -20.65 -6.10 -26.26
N GLN A 413 -20.79 -7.42 -26.13
CA GLN A 413 -21.89 -8.20 -26.76
C GLN A 413 -22.72 -9.02 -25.76
N LYS A 414 -22.73 -8.67 -24.46
CA LYS A 414 -23.68 -9.23 -23.49
C LYS A 414 -24.20 -8.18 -22.52
#